data_AF-C6R6L0-F1
#
_entry.id   AF-C6R6L0-F1
#
_cell.length_a   1.000
_cell.length_b   1.000
_cell.length_c   1.000
_cell.angle_alpha   90.00
_cell.angle_beta   90.00
_cell.angle_gamma   90.00
#
_symmetry.space_group_name_H-M   'P 1'
#
loop_
_entity.id
_entity.type
_entity.pdbx_description
1 polymer ?
#
loop_
_entity_poly.entity_id
_entity_poly.type
_entity_poly.pdbx_seq_one_letter_code
_entity_poly.pdbx_strand_id
1 'polypeptide(L)'
;MRGLIVDYVGVLDGTEEDNRRWKALLAAAKANGAATAILSNDPGGPGAEHIREWGYRGNVDAVVLSGEVGAEKPESAAFQAAADALELPLNDCVMVDDSILNVRAAVESGMVGFLYTSFDRVSVEIQAVFDIEGEF
;
A
#
# COMPACT_ATOMS: atom_id res chain seq x y z
N MET A 1 11.96 -7.05 -3.18
CA MET A 1 10.87 -6.30 -3.84
C MET A 1 11.19 -4.82 -3.82
N ARG A 2 10.59 -4.00 -4.69
CA ARG A 2 10.92 -2.57 -4.79
C ARG A 2 9.73 -1.64 -4.48
N GLY A 3 8.49 -2.10 -4.63
CA GLY A 3 7.29 -1.30 -4.36
C GLY A 3 6.44 -1.90 -3.24
N LEU A 4 6.01 -1.10 -2.28
CA LEU A 4 5.03 -1.47 -1.26
C LEU A 4 3.77 -0.62 -1.43
N ILE A 5 2.68 -1.26 -1.84
CA ILE A 5 1.39 -0.64 -2.07
C ILE A 5 0.42 -1.14 -0.99
N VAL A 6 -0.21 -0.22 -0.28
CA VAL A 6 -1.12 -0.53 0.84
C VAL A 6 -2.50 0.07 0.59
N ASP A 7 -3.57 -0.61 1.02
CA ASP A 7 -4.88 0.02 1.12
C ASP A 7 -4.89 1.12 2.19
N TYR A 8 -5.91 1.98 2.17
CA TYR A 8 -6.19 2.96 3.19
C TYR A 8 -7.23 2.46 4.18
N VAL A 9 -8.47 2.25 3.73
CA VAL A 9 -9.58 1.83 4.59
C VAL A 9 -9.37 0.38 5.01
N GLY A 10 -9.51 0.09 6.31
CA GLY A 10 -9.25 -1.25 6.88
C GLY A 10 -7.77 -1.54 7.16
N VAL A 11 -6.84 -0.68 6.70
CA VAL A 11 -5.39 -0.90 6.85
C VAL A 11 -4.72 0.26 7.59
N LEU A 12 -4.83 1.49 7.07
CA LEU A 12 -4.18 2.70 7.60
C LEU A 12 -5.11 3.61 8.41
N ASP A 13 -6.42 3.40 8.35
CA ASP A 13 -7.44 4.17 9.08
C ASP A 13 -7.76 3.59 10.47
N GLY A 14 -6.91 2.69 10.97
CA GLY A 14 -7.01 2.10 12.30
C GLY A 14 -6.75 3.09 13.45
N THR A 15 -6.44 2.55 14.64
CA THR A 15 -6.17 3.39 15.82
C THR A 15 -4.96 4.31 15.62
N GLU A 16 -4.81 5.34 16.46
CA GLU A 16 -3.61 6.19 16.45
C GLU A 16 -2.31 5.38 16.67
N GLU A 17 -2.40 4.31 17.47
CA GLU A 17 -1.30 3.39 17.71
C GLU A 17 -0.94 2.60 16.44
N ASP A 18 -1.92 2.00 15.76
CA ASP A 18 -1.69 1.28 14.50
C ASP A 18 -1.12 2.22 13.43
N ASN A 19 -1.68 3.43 13.34
CA ASN A 19 -1.20 4.48 12.45
C ASN A 19 0.29 4.81 12.67
N ARG A 20 0.71 4.93 13.94
CA ARG A 20 2.11 5.18 14.30
C ARG A 20 3.00 4.01 13.89
N ARG A 21 2.56 2.77 14.11
CA ARG A 21 3.31 1.55 13.73
C ARG A 21 3.46 1.44 12.21
N TRP A 22 2.38 1.69 11.46
CA TRP A 22 2.42 1.76 9.99
C TRP A 22 3.39 2.81 9.48
N LYS A 23 3.36 4.02 10.03
CA LYS A 23 4.30 5.08 9.64
C LYS A 23 5.76 4.69 9.90
N ALA A 24 6.04 4.01 11.02
CA ALA A 24 7.37 3.50 11.30
C ALA A 24 7.80 2.43 10.29
N LEU A 25 6.93 1.47 9.97
CA LEU A 25 7.22 0.40 9.02
C LEU A 25 7.41 0.93 7.59
N LEU A 26 6.55 1.85 7.14
CA LEU A 26 6.69 2.53 5.84
C LEU A 26 8.00 3.32 5.77
N ALA A 27 8.35 4.05 6.83
CA ALA A 27 9.61 4.78 6.87
C ALA A 27 10.82 3.85 6.78
N ALA A 28 10.78 2.69 7.45
CA ALA A 28 11.85 1.70 7.37
C ALA A 28 11.94 1.05 5.97
N ALA A 29 10.80 0.74 5.35
CA ALA A 29 10.78 0.25 3.96
C ALA A 29 11.40 1.27 3.00
N LYS A 30 11.06 2.55 3.14
CA LYS A 30 11.66 3.64 2.35
C LYS A 30 13.15 3.77 2.59
N ALA A 31 13.60 3.68 3.84
CA ALA A 31 15.02 3.72 4.18
C ALA A 31 15.81 2.55 3.55
N ASN A 32 15.15 1.41 3.32
CA ASN A 32 15.71 0.26 2.61
C ASN A 32 15.50 0.29 1.08
N GLY A 33 15.09 1.42 0.53
CA GLY A 33 14.99 1.64 -0.91
C GLY A 33 13.66 1.21 -1.54
N ALA A 34 12.64 0.87 -0.75
CA ALA A 34 11.30 0.62 -1.28
C ALA A 34 10.57 1.93 -1.57
N ALA A 35 9.94 2.03 -2.74
CA ALA A 35 8.96 3.08 -3.03
C ALA A 35 7.60 2.67 -2.43
N THR A 36 6.88 3.61 -1.82
CA THR A 36 5.62 3.31 -1.11
C THR A 36 4.42 4.05 -1.68
N ALA A 37 3.29 3.38 -1.82
CA ALA A 37 2.04 4.01 -2.27
C ALA A 37 0.83 3.58 -1.46
N ILE A 38 -0.19 4.44 -1.43
CA ILE A 38 -1.56 4.08 -1.10
C ILE A 38 -2.31 3.80 -2.39
N LEU A 39 -3.04 2.68 -2.47
CA LEU A 39 -4.05 2.41 -3.49
C LEU A 39 -5.40 2.16 -2.82
N SER A 40 -6.31 3.13 -2.91
CA SER A 40 -7.61 3.05 -2.25
C SER A 40 -8.76 3.12 -3.24
N ASN A 41 -9.78 2.27 -3.02
CA ASN A 41 -11.06 2.35 -3.72
C ASN A 41 -11.90 3.50 -3.12
N ASP A 42 -11.47 4.73 -3.38
CA ASP A 42 -12.11 5.95 -2.92
C ASP A 42 -12.50 6.84 -4.12
N PRO A 43 -13.69 7.48 -4.11
CA PRO A 43 -14.12 8.38 -5.19
C PRO A 43 -13.19 9.57 -5.46
N GLY A 44 -12.29 9.91 -4.52
CA GLY A 44 -11.36 11.01 -4.65
C GLY A 44 -11.98 12.37 -4.32
N GLY A 45 -11.44 13.41 -4.96
CA GLY A 45 -11.89 14.78 -4.75
C GLY A 45 -11.65 15.30 -3.31
N PRO A 46 -12.41 16.31 -2.84
CA PRO A 46 -12.15 16.95 -1.55
C PRO A 46 -12.33 16.03 -0.34
N GLY A 47 -13.15 14.98 -0.45
CA GLY A 47 -13.38 14.02 0.64
C GLY A 47 -12.12 13.20 0.98
N ALA A 48 -11.27 12.94 -0.01
CA ALA A 48 -10.08 12.11 0.12
C ALA A 48 -8.84 12.85 0.65
N GLU A 49 -8.98 14.10 1.12
CA GLU A 49 -7.82 14.90 1.53
C GLU A 49 -7.05 14.29 2.70
N HIS A 50 -7.77 13.61 3.60
CA HIS A 50 -7.18 12.86 4.69
C HIS A 50 -6.28 11.70 4.24
N ILE A 51 -6.52 11.13 3.05
CA ILE A 51 -5.67 10.12 2.41
C ILE A 51 -4.45 10.80 1.77
N ARG A 52 -4.66 11.88 1.00
CA ARG A 52 -3.55 12.62 0.34
C ARG A 52 -2.55 13.22 1.32
N GLU A 53 -2.99 13.57 2.51
CA GLU A 53 -2.12 14.08 3.59
C GLU A 53 -0.95 13.12 3.89
N TRP A 54 -1.10 11.81 3.68
CA TRP A 54 0.00 10.85 3.81
C TRP A 54 1.09 11.06 2.75
N GLY A 55 0.71 11.38 1.52
CA GLY A 55 1.63 11.77 0.47
C GLY A 55 2.27 13.13 0.76
N TYR A 56 1.48 14.12 1.14
CA TYR A 56 1.97 15.49 1.42
C TYR A 56 2.97 15.54 2.58
N ARG A 57 2.79 14.68 3.59
CA ARG A 57 3.71 14.54 4.73
C ARG A 57 4.89 13.60 4.45
N GLY A 58 4.95 13.00 3.25
CA GLY A 58 5.99 12.09 2.84
C GLY A 58 5.95 10.71 3.52
N ASN A 59 4.82 10.34 4.14
CA ASN A 59 4.62 9.01 4.70
C ASN A 59 4.60 7.94 3.60
N VAL A 60 4.05 8.28 2.44
CA VAL A 60 4.13 7.51 1.20
C VAL A 60 4.63 8.37 0.05
N ASP A 61 5.16 7.76 -1.00
CA ASP A 61 5.63 8.45 -2.20
C ASP A 61 4.49 8.78 -3.17
N ALA A 62 3.44 7.95 -3.21
CA ALA A 62 2.27 8.18 -4.04
C ALA A 62 0.94 7.84 -3.32
N VAL A 63 -0.14 8.51 -3.74
CA VAL A 63 -1.51 8.21 -3.34
C VAL A 63 -2.33 8.05 -4.61
N VAL A 64 -2.96 6.89 -4.76
CA VAL A 64 -3.76 6.52 -5.93
C VAL A 64 -5.18 6.21 -5.47
N LEU A 65 -6.14 6.94 -6.03
CA LEU A 65 -7.55 6.88 -5.68
C LEU A 65 -8.35 6.42 -6.89
N SER A 66 -9.16 5.37 -6.74
CA SER A 66 -9.85 4.73 -7.87
C SER A 66 -10.72 5.69 -8.69
N GLY A 67 -11.41 6.62 -8.03
CA GLY A 67 -12.26 7.61 -8.70
C GLY A 67 -11.48 8.59 -9.59
N GLU A 68 -10.18 8.77 -9.35
CA GLU A 68 -9.31 9.69 -10.10
C GLU A 68 -8.60 9.00 -11.26
N VAL A 69 -8.23 7.73 -11.08
CA VAL A 69 -7.59 6.92 -12.12
C VAL A 69 -8.59 6.17 -13.01
N GLY A 70 -9.86 6.08 -12.59
CA GLY A 70 -10.94 5.47 -13.36
C GLY A 70 -10.94 3.93 -13.35
N ALA A 71 -10.23 3.30 -12.42
CA ALA A 71 -10.18 1.86 -12.20
C ALA A 71 -10.09 1.55 -10.70
N GLU A 72 -10.79 0.52 -10.24
CA GLU A 72 -10.80 0.14 -8.82
C GLU A 72 -10.31 -1.29 -8.62
N LYS A 73 -9.75 -1.59 -7.44
CA LYS A 73 -9.45 -2.98 -7.06
C LYS A 73 -10.79 -3.76 -7.04
N PRO A 74 -10.86 -4.99 -7.56
CA PRO A 74 -9.76 -5.89 -7.95
C PRO A 74 -9.34 -5.82 -9.44
N GLU A 75 -9.65 -4.76 -10.17
CA GLU A 75 -9.25 -4.63 -11.58
C GLU A 75 -7.72 -4.50 -11.71
N SER A 76 -7.12 -5.22 -12.66
CA SER A 76 -5.67 -5.19 -12.91
C SER A 76 -5.15 -3.78 -13.22
N ALA A 77 -5.98 -2.94 -13.85
CA ALA A 77 -5.66 -1.56 -14.17
C ALA A 77 -5.43 -0.69 -12.92
N ALA A 78 -6.12 -0.96 -11.81
CA ALA A 78 -5.92 -0.22 -10.56
C ALA A 78 -4.53 -0.51 -9.96
N PHE A 79 -4.12 -1.78 -9.97
CA PHE A 79 -2.77 -2.17 -9.52
C PHE A 79 -1.70 -1.60 -10.44
N GLN A 80 -1.91 -1.63 -11.76
CA GLN A 80 -0.99 -1.04 -12.73
C GLN A 80 -0.83 0.46 -12.50
N ALA A 81 -1.92 1.20 -12.25
CA ALA A 81 -1.85 2.63 -11.95
C ALA A 81 -1.01 2.94 -10.70
N ALA A 82 -1.11 2.10 -9.65
CA ALA A 82 -0.29 2.24 -8.46
C ALA A 82 1.19 1.89 -8.72
N ALA A 83 1.49 0.87 -9.51
CA ALA A 83 2.85 0.53 -9.90
C ALA A 83 3.48 1.62 -10.80
N ASP A 84 2.71 2.17 -11.75
CA ASP A 84 3.13 3.27 -12.62
C ASP A 84 3.44 4.54 -11.83
N ALA A 85 2.64 4.85 -10.81
CA ALA A 85 2.91 5.99 -9.91
C ALA A 85 4.21 5.83 -9.11
N LEU A 86 4.70 4.60 -8.94
CA LEU A 86 5.99 4.29 -8.32
C LEU A 86 7.11 4.08 -9.36
N GLU A 87 6.81 4.19 -10.66
CA GLU A 87 7.74 3.89 -11.76
C GLU A 87 8.33 2.47 -11.70
N LEU A 88 7.52 1.50 -11.27
CA LEU A 88 7.92 0.10 -11.08
C LEU A 88 7.06 -0.85 -11.93
N PRO A 89 7.62 -2.01 -12.37
CA PRO A 89 6.80 -3.06 -12.93
C PRO A 89 5.97 -3.75 -11.82
N LEU A 90 4.75 -4.19 -12.16
CA LEU A 90 3.83 -4.86 -11.24
C LEU A 90 4.49 -6.00 -10.45
N ASN A 91 5.34 -6.80 -11.10
CA ASN A 91 5.99 -7.96 -10.49
C ASN A 91 7.09 -7.62 -9.48
N ASP A 92 7.45 -6.34 -9.32
CA ASP A 92 8.33 -5.84 -8.26
C ASP A 92 7.56 -5.15 -7.12
N CYS A 93 6.23 -5.17 -7.17
CA CYS A 93 5.36 -4.57 -6.16
C CYS A 93 4.68 -5.63 -5.26
N VAL A 94 4.50 -5.24 -4.00
CA VAL A 94 3.70 -5.94 -2.98
C VAL A 94 2.39 -5.17 -2.80
N MET A 95 1.25 -5.86 -2.80
CA MET A 95 -0.05 -5.30 -2.40
C MET A 95 -0.42 -5.81 -1.01
N VAL A 96 -0.74 -4.89 -0.10
CA VAL A 96 -1.32 -5.19 1.22
C VAL A 96 -2.74 -4.65 1.26
N ASP A 97 -3.70 -5.53 1.50
CA ASP A 97 -5.12 -5.20 1.47
C ASP A 97 -5.88 -6.11 2.45
N ASP A 98 -6.95 -5.61 3.07
CA ASP A 98 -7.79 -6.38 4.00
C ASP A 98 -8.84 -7.23 3.25
N SER A 99 -9.09 -6.93 1.97
CA SER A 99 -9.95 -7.72 1.10
C SER A 99 -9.19 -8.84 0.39
N ILE A 100 -9.55 -10.08 0.70
CA ILE A 100 -8.98 -11.26 0.04
C ILE A 100 -9.21 -11.26 -1.49
N LEU A 101 -10.26 -10.61 -1.98
CA LEU A 101 -10.50 -10.50 -3.42
C LEU A 101 -9.47 -9.61 -4.09
N ASN A 102 -9.12 -8.48 -3.45
CA ASN A 102 -8.10 -7.56 -3.94
C ASN A 102 -6.72 -8.22 -3.92
N VAL A 103 -6.36 -8.88 -2.80
CA VAL A 103 -5.08 -9.59 -2.67
C VAL A 103 -4.94 -10.68 -3.73
N ARG A 104 -5.98 -11.48 -3.95
CA ARG A 104 -5.95 -12.52 -4.97
C ARG A 104 -5.77 -11.94 -6.38
N ALA A 105 -6.49 -10.88 -6.71
CA ALA A 105 -6.36 -10.24 -8.02
C ALA A 105 -5.00 -9.56 -8.24
N ALA A 106 -4.39 -9.02 -7.17
CA ALA A 106 -3.03 -8.51 -7.21
C ALA A 106 -2.03 -9.64 -7.55
N VAL A 107 -2.17 -10.80 -6.90
CA VAL A 107 -1.37 -12.00 -7.20
C VAL A 107 -1.59 -12.50 -8.63
N GLU A 108 -2.85 -12.56 -9.08
CA GLU A 108 -3.22 -12.94 -10.46
C GLU A 108 -2.68 -11.94 -11.50
N SER A 109 -2.46 -10.67 -11.11
CA SER A 109 -1.81 -9.63 -11.92
C SER A 109 -0.28 -9.65 -11.85
N GLY A 110 0.31 -10.59 -11.11
CA GLY A 110 1.76 -10.81 -11.02
C GLY A 110 2.46 -10.13 -9.84
N MET A 111 1.73 -9.48 -8.93
CA MET A 111 2.29 -8.91 -7.70
C MET A 111 2.52 -9.98 -6.64
N VAL A 112 3.27 -9.62 -5.59
CA VAL A 112 3.17 -10.31 -4.30
C VAL A 112 1.97 -9.73 -3.54
N GLY A 113 1.13 -10.58 -2.93
CA GLY A 113 -0.06 -10.13 -2.20
C GLY A 113 -0.06 -10.60 -0.75
N PHE A 114 -0.32 -9.68 0.17
CA PHE A 114 -0.48 -9.95 1.60
C PHE A 114 -1.87 -9.56 2.07
N LEU A 115 -2.55 -10.52 2.72
CA LEU A 115 -3.83 -10.26 3.35
C LEU A 115 -3.62 -9.62 4.71
N TYR A 116 -4.09 -8.39 4.85
CA TYR A 116 -4.09 -7.68 6.11
C TYR A 116 -5.22 -8.20 7.01
N THR A 117 -4.84 -8.93 8.07
CA THR A 117 -5.75 -9.31 9.16
C THR A 117 -5.34 -8.74 10.50
N SER A 118 -4.06 -8.43 10.67
CA SER A 118 -3.48 -7.78 11.83
C SER A 118 -2.13 -7.20 11.46
N PHE A 119 -1.75 -6.12 12.16
CA PHE A 119 -0.45 -5.48 11.96
C PHE A 119 0.72 -6.44 12.25
N ASP A 120 0.68 -7.15 13.38
CA ASP A 120 1.77 -8.02 13.83
C ASP A 120 2.13 -9.12 12.82
N ARG A 121 1.14 -9.55 12.02
CA ARG A 121 1.38 -10.55 10.98
C ARG A 121 2.02 -9.93 9.75
N VAL A 122 1.41 -8.86 9.22
CA VAL A 122 1.86 -8.26 7.96
C VAL A 122 3.22 -7.59 8.12
N SER A 123 3.55 -7.08 9.31
CA SER A 123 4.85 -6.47 9.57
C SER A 123 5.98 -7.47 9.33
N VAL A 124 5.84 -8.71 9.82
CA VAL A 124 6.80 -9.80 9.58
C VAL A 124 6.91 -10.14 8.09
N GLU A 125 5.79 -10.20 7.37
CA GLU A 125 5.76 -10.49 5.93
C GLU A 125 6.46 -9.38 5.12
N ILE A 126 6.21 -8.10 5.45
CA ILE A 126 6.88 -6.94 4.85
C ILE A 126 8.37 -6.94 5.17
N GLN A 127 8.74 -7.15 6.44
CA GLN A 127 10.15 -7.19 6.85
C GLN A 127 10.94 -8.26 6.09
N ALA A 128 10.38 -9.46 5.94
CA ALA A 128 11.02 -10.54 5.20
C ALA A 128 11.22 -10.23 3.71
N VAL A 129 10.24 -9.58 3.07
CA VAL A 129 10.26 -9.32 1.62
C VAL A 129 11.08 -8.09 1.23
N PHE A 130 11.21 -7.12 2.13
CA PHE A 130 12.00 -5.91 1.93
C PHE A 130 13.34 -5.91 2.68
N ASP A 131 13.70 -7.01 3.35
CA ASP A 131 14.96 -7.15 4.11
C ASP A 131 15.13 -6.06 5.19
N ILE A 132 14.06 -5.80 5.95
CA ILE A 132 14.00 -4.77 6.99
C ILE A 132 14.19 -5.43 8.37
N GLU A 133 15.21 -4.99 9.10
CA GLU A 133 15.44 -5.39 10.50
C GLU A 133 14.76 -4.41 11.48
N GLY A 134 14.24 -4.91 12.59
CA GLY A 134 13.62 -4.10 13.64
C GLY A 134 12.38 -4.73 14.28
N GLU A 135 11.85 -4.08 15.31
CA GLU A 135 10.55 -4.39 15.92
C GLU A 135 9.56 -3.26 15.57
N PHE A 136 8.40 -3.60 15.02
CA PHE A 136 7.37 -2.67 14.53
C PHE A 136 6.02 -2.96 15.18
#